data_AF-A0A7S3ET60-F1
#
_entry.id   AF-A0A7S3ET60-F1
#
_cell.length_a   1.000
_cell.length_b   1.000
_cell.length_c   1.000
_cell.angle_alpha   90.00
_cell.angle_beta   90.00
_cell.angle_gamma   90.00
#
_symmetry.space_group_name_H-M   'P 1'
#
loop_
_entity.id
_entity.type
_entity.pdbx_description
1 polymer ?
#
loop_
_entity_poly.entity_id
_entity_poly.type
_entity_poly.pdbx_seq_one_letter_code
_entity_poly.pdbx_strand_id
1 'polypeptide(L)'
;DVCFLCIFMTFWVGMVTIAMGAFATGDLSGLTYGADYLGNRCGVGDFSDRPKLWYPRLSKDLGEQYDIAISHPWEMALYGLCVSECPTRPHESHPDYGTD
;
A
#
# COMPACT_ATOMS: atom_id res chain seq x y z
N ASP A 1 40.88 7.80 -20.60
CA ASP A 1 39.85 6.86 -21.07
C ASP A 1 39.75 5.58 -20.27
N VAL A 2 40.72 4.67 -20.32
CA VAL A 2 40.57 3.31 -19.76
C VAL A 2 40.27 3.29 -18.25
N CYS A 3 40.92 4.13 -17.44
CA CYS A 3 40.66 4.16 -15.99
C CYS A 3 39.23 4.63 -15.64
N PHE A 4 38.68 5.59 -16.37
CA PHE A 4 37.30 6.07 -16.15
C PHE A 4 36.27 5.03 -16.61
N LEU A 5 36.57 4.30 -17.68
CA LEU A 5 35.75 3.17 -18.13
C LEU A 5 35.67 2.07 -17.05
N CYS A 6 36.80 1.72 -16.41
CA CYS A 6 36.81 0.72 -15.35
C CYS A 6 35.95 1.12 -14.15
N ILE A 7 36.03 2.39 -13.72
CA ILE A 7 35.23 2.92 -12.60
C ILE A 7 33.73 2.94 -12.97
N PHE A 8 33.40 3.30 -14.20
CA PHE A 8 32.02 3.27 -14.68
C PHE A 8 31.45 1.84 -14.68
N MET A 9 32.24 0.85 -15.12
CA MET A 9 31.83 -0.54 -15.12
C MET A 9 31.62 -1.10 -13.71
N THR A 10 32.51 -0.80 -12.76
CA THR A 10 32.34 -1.25 -11.37
C THR A 10 31.12 -0.61 -10.71
N PHE A 11 30.84 0.66 -11.00
CA PHE A 11 29.61 1.34 -10.57
C PHE A 11 28.36 0.62 -11.10
N TRP A 12 28.30 0.32 -12.40
CA TRP A 12 27.17 -0.39 -12.98
C TRP A 12 26.97 -1.78 -12.40
N VAL A 13 28.06 -2.54 -12.22
CA VAL A 13 27.99 -3.86 -11.59
C VAL A 13 27.42 -3.74 -10.18
N GLY A 14 27.85 -2.76 -9.39
CA GLY A 14 27.29 -2.51 -8.05
C GLY A 14 25.81 -2.14 -8.06
N MET A 15 25.37 -1.30 -9.00
CA MET A 15 23.96 -0.92 -9.12
C MET A 15 23.08 -2.11 -9.53
N VAL A 16 23.57 -2.95 -10.46
CA VAL A 16 22.84 -4.13 -10.94
C VAL A 16 22.69 -5.18 -9.84
N THR A 17 23.71 -5.40 -9.00
CA THR A 17 23.61 -6.37 -7.88
C THR A 17 22.60 -5.91 -6.84
N ILE A 18 22.61 -4.61 -6.47
CA ILE A 18 21.64 -4.05 -5.54
C ILE A 18 20.23 -4.15 -6.12
N ALA A 19 20.05 -3.81 -7.40
CA ALA A 19 18.75 -3.89 -8.07
C ALA A 19 18.21 -5.33 -8.08
N MET A 20 19.01 -6.31 -8.49
CA MET A 20 18.60 -7.72 -8.47
C MET A 20 18.27 -8.20 -7.06
N GLY A 21 19.06 -7.80 -6.06
CA GLY A 21 18.79 -8.11 -4.65
C GLY A 21 17.43 -7.57 -4.20
N ALA A 22 17.13 -6.31 -4.52
CA ALA A 22 15.86 -5.68 -4.19
C ALA A 22 14.65 -6.35 -4.87
N PHE A 23 14.78 -6.76 -6.13
CA PHE A 23 13.72 -7.49 -6.82
C PHE A 23 13.51 -8.92 -6.31
N ALA A 24 14.58 -9.58 -5.84
CA ALA A 24 14.48 -10.94 -5.33
C ALA A 24 13.88 -11.03 -3.92
N THR A 25 14.11 -10.02 -3.07
CA THR A 25 13.62 -10.01 -1.68
C THR A 25 12.39 -9.15 -1.47
N GLY A 26 12.11 -8.20 -2.38
CA GLY A 26 10.99 -7.29 -2.28
C GLY A 26 9.66 -7.94 -2.63
N ASP A 27 8.60 -7.54 -1.93
CA ASP A 27 7.22 -7.88 -2.28
C ASP A 27 6.66 -6.84 -3.26
N LEU A 28 6.76 -7.14 -4.56
CA LEU A 28 6.21 -6.27 -5.61
C LEU A 28 4.68 -6.17 -5.56
N SER A 29 4.02 -7.16 -4.92
CA SER A 29 2.56 -7.23 -4.78
C SER A 29 2.01 -6.05 -3.97
N GLY A 30 2.84 -5.43 -3.12
CA GLY A 30 2.45 -4.25 -2.36
C GLY A 30 2.21 -2.99 -3.20
N LEU A 31 2.70 -2.92 -4.44
CA LEU A 31 2.41 -1.81 -5.36
C LEU A 31 1.08 -1.99 -6.09
N THR A 32 0.72 -3.23 -6.40
CA THR A 32 -0.47 -3.53 -7.22
C THR A 32 -1.70 -3.86 -6.39
N TYR A 33 -1.50 -4.35 -5.17
CA TYR A 33 -2.57 -4.80 -4.29
C TYR A 33 -2.58 -4.03 -2.98
N GLY A 34 -3.78 -3.59 -2.60
CA GLY A 34 -4.02 -3.02 -1.29
C GLY A 34 -3.89 -4.07 -0.19
N ALA A 35 -3.54 -3.62 1.01
CA ALA A 35 -3.50 -4.45 2.21
C ALA A 35 -4.72 -4.19 3.09
N ASP A 36 -5.18 -5.21 3.80
CA ASP A 36 -6.13 -5.06 4.89
C ASP A 36 -5.45 -4.45 6.14
N TYR A 37 -6.24 -4.19 7.19
CA TYR A 37 -5.73 -3.68 8.47
C TYR A 37 -4.74 -4.62 9.20
N LEU A 38 -4.63 -5.88 8.76
CA LEU A 38 -3.71 -6.89 9.29
C LEU A 38 -2.44 -7.04 8.43
N GLY A 39 -2.35 -6.32 7.30
CA GLY A 39 -1.23 -6.40 6.37
C GLY A 39 -1.34 -7.50 5.30
N ASN A 40 -2.48 -8.20 5.22
CA ASN A 40 -2.72 -9.20 4.18
C ASN A 40 -3.07 -8.53 2.85
N ARG A 41 -2.51 -9.02 1.75
CA ARG A 41 -2.75 -8.48 0.41
C ARG A 41 -4.05 -9.01 -0.19
N CYS A 42 -4.98 -8.13 -0.57
CA CYS A 42 -6.23 -8.53 -1.19
C CYS A 42 -5.99 -9.04 -2.63
N GLY A 43 -6.54 -10.19 -3.00
CA GLY A 43 -6.42 -10.75 -4.36
C GLY A 43 -5.18 -11.60 -4.61
N VAL A 44 -4.35 -11.86 -3.59
CA VAL A 44 -3.14 -12.70 -3.69
C VAL A 44 -3.13 -13.73 -2.56
N GLY A 45 -2.64 -14.95 -2.85
CA GLY A 45 -2.51 -16.02 -1.86
C GLY A 45 -3.85 -16.43 -1.25
N ASP A 46 -3.91 -16.44 0.08
CA ASP A 46 -5.08 -16.85 0.88
C ASP A 46 -6.31 -15.95 0.68
N PHE A 47 -6.14 -14.74 0.12
CA PHE A 47 -7.21 -13.77 -0.15
C PHE A 47 -7.49 -13.60 -1.65
N SER A 48 -7.13 -14.59 -2.46
CA SER A 48 -7.41 -14.62 -3.90
C SER A 48 -8.90 -14.59 -4.24
N ASP A 49 -9.76 -15.05 -3.32
CA ASP A 49 -11.23 -14.99 -3.39
C ASP A 49 -11.79 -13.57 -3.17
N ARG A 50 -10.98 -12.66 -2.63
CA ARG A 50 -11.39 -11.31 -2.20
C ARG A 50 -10.43 -10.23 -2.73
N PRO A 51 -10.52 -9.90 -4.03
CA PRO A 51 -9.58 -8.98 -4.68
C PRO A 51 -9.83 -7.50 -4.41
N LYS A 52 -10.97 -7.12 -3.82
CA LYS A 52 -11.35 -5.71 -3.65
C LYS A 52 -11.04 -5.26 -2.23
N LEU A 53 -10.54 -4.04 -2.07
CA LEU A 53 -10.31 -3.42 -0.77
C LEU A 53 -11.43 -2.43 -0.45
N TRP A 54 -12.02 -2.55 0.75
CA TRP A 54 -13.09 -1.67 1.21
C TRP A 54 -12.78 -1.05 2.58
N TYR A 55 -13.07 0.25 2.72
CA TYR A 55 -12.87 1.01 3.94
C TYR A 55 -14.22 1.41 4.56
N PRO A 56 -14.75 0.65 5.56
CA PRO A 56 -16.03 0.96 6.18
C PRO A 56 -16.05 2.27 6.96
N ARG A 57 -14.92 2.66 7.59
CA ARG A 57 -14.84 3.77 8.55
C ARG A 57 -13.81 4.83 8.15
N LEU A 58 -13.63 5.05 6.85
CA LEU A 58 -12.61 5.95 6.30
C LEU A 58 -12.64 7.36 6.91
N SER A 59 -13.84 7.93 7.13
CA SER A 59 -13.99 9.25 7.73
C SER A 59 -13.44 9.33 9.16
N LYS A 60 -13.75 8.32 9.97
CA LYS A 60 -13.27 8.22 11.35
C LYS A 60 -11.77 8.00 11.41
N ASP A 61 -11.25 7.08 10.60
CA ASP A 61 -9.82 6.78 10.56
C ASP A 61 -8.99 8.00 10.13
N LEU A 62 -9.50 8.79 9.16
CA LEU A 62 -8.85 10.03 8.71
C LEU A 62 -8.90 11.13 9.78
N GLY A 63 -10.00 11.23 10.54
CA GLY A 63 -10.11 12.17 11.65
C GLY A 63 -9.18 11.83 12.81
N GLU A 64 -9.13 10.55 13.21
CA GLU A 64 -8.28 10.07 14.31
C GLU A 64 -6.78 10.13 13.96
N GLN A 65 -6.43 10.02 12.67
CA GLN A 65 -5.04 10.01 12.21
C GLN A 65 -4.65 11.26 11.41
N TYR A 66 -5.35 12.38 11.60
CA TYR A 66 -5.09 13.63 10.86
C TYR A 66 -3.63 14.10 11.02
N ASP A 67 -3.09 14.04 12.24
CA ASP A 67 -1.71 14.46 12.52
C ASP A 67 -0.68 13.55 11.83
N ILE A 68 -0.97 12.25 11.74
CA ILE A 68 -0.12 11.26 11.05
C ILE A 68 -0.20 11.49 9.54
N ALA A 69 -1.40 11.76 9.01
CA ALA A 69 -1.59 12.04 7.59
C ALA A 69 -0.78 13.25 7.10
N ILE A 70 -0.58 14.26 7.95
CA ILE A 70 0.20 15.45 7.61
C ILE A 70 1.71 15.22 7.82
N SER A 71 2.10 14.58 8.92
CA SER A 71 3.50 14.47 9.30
C SER A 71 4.21 13.28 8.66
N HIS A 72 3.55 12.12 8.61
CA HIS A 72 4.09 10.84 8.17
C HIS A 72 3.04 10.05 7.37
N PRO A 73 2.63 10.52 6.18
CA PRO A 73 1.53 9.93 5.41
C PRO A 73 1.74 8.45 5.06
N TRP A 74 3.00 7.98 5.00
CA TRP A 74 3.33 6.58 4.75
C TRP A 74 3.07 5.65 5.94
N GLU A 75 2.86 6.19 7.15
CA GLU A 75 2.51 5.42 8.36
C GLU A 75 1.01 5.35 8.62
N MET A 76 0.21 6.01 7.77
CA MET A 76 -1.24 6.03 7.94
C MET A 76 -1.84 4.63 7.79
N ALA A 77 -2.60 4.21 8.79
CA ALA A 77 -3.19 2.88 8.86
C ALA A 77 -4.72 2.97 8.78
N LEU A 78 -5.27 2.85 7.58
CA LEU A 78 -6.71 2.82 7.37
C LEU A 78 -7.28 1.42 7.66
N TYR A 79 -8.48 1.36 8.24
CA TYR A 79 -9.16 0.09 8.50
C TYR A 79 -9.74 -0.47 7.19
N GLY A 80 -8.90 -1.16 6.42
CA GLY A 80 -9.24 -1.80 5.16
C GLY A 80 -9.61 -3.28 5.32
N LEU A 81 -10.60 -3.75 4.57
CA LEU A 81 -11.04 -5.14 4.53
C LEU A 81 -11.01 -5.67 3.08
N CYS A 82 -10.45 -6.86 2.88
CA CYS A 82 -10.56 -7.58 1.62
C CYS A 82 -11.97 -8.15 1.44
N VAL A 83 -12.62 -7.82 0.34
CA VAL A 83 -13.97 -8.25 -0.02
C VAL A 83 -14.00 -8.81 -1.45
N SER A 84 -14.91 -9.73 -1.72
CA SER A 84 -15.12 -10.31 -3.06
C SER A 84 -15.89 -9.34 -3.96
N GLU A 85 -16.87 -8.67 -3.36
CA GLU A 85 -17.72 -7.68 -4.00
C GLU A 85 -17.85 -6.43 -3.15
N CYS A 86 -18.09 -5.29 -3.80
CA CYS A 86 -18.33 -4.05 -3.08
C CYS A 86 -19.63 -4.23 -2.27
N PRO A 87 -19.59 -4.09 -0.93
CA PRO A 87 -20.78 -4.26 -0.13
C PRO A 87 -21.81 -3.22 -0.56
N THR A 88 -23.01 -3.69 -0.90
CA THR A 88 -24.13 -2.82 -1.15
C THR A 88 -24.50 -2.16 0.16
N ARG A 89 -24.09 -0.90 0.34
CA ARG A 89 -24.65 -0.07 1.41
C ARG A 89 -26.16 -0.02 1.18
N PRO A 90 -27.02 -0.35 2.16
CA PRO A 90 -28.28 0.38 2.23
C PRO A 90 -27.88 1.86 2.31
N HIS A 91 -28.66 2.77 1.73
CA HIS A 91 -28.51 4.20 2.00
C HIS A 91 -28.83 4.47 3.48
N GLU A 92 -27.95 4.04 4.38
CA GLU A 92 -27.95 4.49 5.76
C GLU A 92 -27.26 5.84 5.73
N SER A 93 -28.09 6.88 5.82
CA SER A 93 -27.68 8.22 6.19
C SER A 93 -26.96 8.14 7.55
N HIS A 94 -25.66 7.89 7.52
CA HIS A 94 -24.83 8.01 8.71
C HIS A 94 -24.78 9.51 9.06
N PRO A 95 -25.16 9.93 10.27
CA PRO A 95 -25.30 11.34 10.66
C PRO A 95 -23.94 12.06 10.86
N ASP A 96 -22.89 11.60 10.19
CA ASP A 96 -21.49 11.93 10.51
C ASP A 96 -20.77 12.61 9.32
N TYR A 97 -21.55 13.18 8.41
CA TYR A 97 -21.10 14.37 7.69
C TYR A 97 -21.56 15.55 8.52
N GLY A 98 -20.69 16.01 9.42
CA GLY A 98 -20.87 17.25 10.15
C GLY A 98 -21.25 18.35 9.17
N THR A 99 -22.47 18.85 9.32
CA THR A 99 -22.83 20.17 8.85
C THR A 99 -22.17 21.17 9.78
N ASP A 100 -21.06 21.74 9.35
CA ASP A 100 -20.60 23.07 9.72
C ASP A 100 -20.13 23.81 8.46
#